data_AF-A0A5B2V883-F1
#
_entry.id   AF-A0A5B2V883-F1
#
_cell.length_a   1.000
_cell.length_b   1.000
_cell.length_c   1.000
_cell.angle_alpha   90.00
_cell.angle_beta   90.00
_cell.angle_gamma   90.00
#
_symmetry.space_group_name_H-M   'P 1'
#
loop_
_entity.id
_entity.type
_entity.pdbx_description
1 polymer ?
#
loop_
_entity_poly.entity_id
_entity_poly.type
_entity_poly.pdbx_seq_one_letter_code
_entity_poly.pdbx_strand_id
1 'polypeptide(L)'
;MPEPSGFQRRDRRAYAHAFRALMTRGPAWPTNPDSVLAKLLEGLSEAWELVDGRAADLLEREADPRAALEILGEWERAFGLPDPCVTQALTIGERQQALVARMTLLGEQSRGFFLSIADALGYQIEIREYSPFMVGASQVGDTQPTGAAGEPFTWELGAPEMRFYWTVRVGATRLTWFRLGGGGGQVGVDPHLRISTAIDLECVFRRLKPAHTEVIFSYDGLGIPNPMAGTP
;
A
#
# COMPACT_ATOMS: atom_id res chain seq x y z
N MET A 1 30.22 -2.49 13.76
CA MET A 1 29.25 -3.22 14.58
C MET A 1 29.02 -4.54 13.84
N PRO A 2 29.33 -5.71 14.42
CA PRO A 2 29.03 -6.97 13.74
C PRO A 2 27.52 -7.02 13.50
N GLU A 3 27.09 -7.36 12.28
CA GLU A 3 25.68 -7.52 11.97
C GLU A 3 25.06 -8.53 12.95
N PRO A 4 23.86 -8.28 13.47
CA PRO A 4 23.17 -9.29 14.27
C PRO A 4 23.03 -10.52 13.37
N SER A 5 23.60 -11.64 13.81
CA SER A 5 23.34 -12.94 13.20
C SER A 5 21.82 -13.07 13.02
N GLY A 6 21.35 -13.35 11.79
CA GLY A 6 19.93 -13.51 11.49
C GLY A 6 19.23 -14.43 12.49
N PHE A 7 17.90 -14.28 12.60
CA PHE A 7 17.10 -15.04 13.56
C PHE A 7 17.41 -16.55 13.44
N GLN A 8 17.91 -17.14 14.53
CA GLN A 8 18.32 -18.55 14.56
C GLN A 8 17.17 -19.42 15.04
N ARG A 9 16.64 -20.26 14.16
CA ARG A 9 15.71 -21.34 14.52
C ARG A 9 16.46 -22.51 15.13
N ARG A 10 16.03 -22.95 16.30
CA ARG A 10 16.62 -24.08 17.01
C ARG A 10 15.73 -25.31 16.93
N ASP A 11 16.34 -26.45 16.66
CA ASP A 11 15.64 -27.73 16.66
C ASP A 11 15.47 -28.27 18.09
N ARG A 12 14.61 -29.27 18.23
CA ARG A 12 14.37 -29.94 19.52
C ARG A 12 15.63 -30.47 20.19
N ARG A 13 16.61 -30.94 19.41
CA ARG A 13 17.85 -31.49 19.94
C ARG A 13 18.74 -30.40 20.54
N ALA A 14 18.81 -29.23 19.92
CA ALA A 14 19.51 -28.07 20.46
C ALA A 14 18.89 -27.64 21.81
N TYR A 15 17.56 -27.62 21.90
CA TYR A 15 16.87 -27.36 23.17
C TYR A 15 17.12 -28.43 24.22
N ALA A 16 17.04 -29.72 23.85
CA ALA A 16 17.30 -30.82 24.78
C ALA A 16 18.74 -30.78 25.31
N HIS A 17 19.71 -30.44 24.46
CA HIS A 17 21.09 -30.23 24.85
C HIS A 17 21.23 -29.04 25.82
N ALA A 18 20.58 -27.91 25.52
CA ALA A 18 20.60 -26.73 26.39
C ALA A 18 20.00 -27.03 27.77
N PHE A 19 18.86 -27.73 27.83
CA PHE A 19 18.26 -28.14 29.10
C PHE A 19 19.19 -29.04 29.90
N ARG A 20 19.83 -30.03 29.26
CA ARG A 20 20.81 -30.91 29.92
C ARG A 20 22.00 -30.12 30.46
N ALA A 21 22.48 -29.13 29.73
CA ALA A 21 23.59 -28.28 30.15
C ALA A 21 23.26 -27.40 31.37
N LEU A 22 21.99 -27.00 31.53
CA LEU A 22 21.49 -26.20 32.65
C LEU A 22 21.18 -27.03 33.90
N MET A 23 21.17 -28.36 33.82
CA MET A 23 20.96 -29.21 34.99
C MET A 23 22.18 -29.25 35.90
N THR A 24 21.93 -29.43 37.21
CA THR A 24 23.00 -29.72 38.17
C THR A 24 23.67 -31.05 37.86
N ARG A 25 24.97 -31.17 38.11
CA ARG A 25 25.71 -32.43 37.93
C ARG A 25 25.52 -33.33 39.16
N GLY A 26 25.34 -34.63 38.95
CA GLY A 26 25.32 -35.62 40.05
C GLY A 26 24.61 -36.94 39.70
N PRO A 27 24.59 -37.92 40.62
CA PRO A 27 24.01 -39.25 40.38
C PRO A 27 22.52 -39.23 40.07
N ALA A 28 21.80 -38.24 40.59
CA ALA A 28 20.38 -38.02 40.31
C ALA A 28 20.11 -37.48 38.89
N TRP A 29 21.13 -36.97 38.20
CA TRP A 29 21.03 -36.28 36.92
C TRP A 29 21.90 -37.00 35.86
N PRO A 30 21.48 -38.17 35.38
CA PRO A 30 22.25 -38.95 34.41
C PRO A 30 22.43 -38.16 33.11
N THR A 31 23.68 -38.05 32.64
CA THR A 31 24.02 -37.40 31.36
C THR A 31 23.93 -38.34 30.16
N ASN A 32 23.71 -39.64 30.39
CA ASN A 32 23.56 -40.64 29.33
C ASN A 32 22.34 -40.29 28.44
N PRO A 33 22.52 -40.15 27.12
CA PRO A 33 21.44 -39.87 26.18
C PRO A 33 20.31 -40.91 26.17
N ASP A 34 20.57 -42.15 26.58
CA ASP A 34 19.55 -43.22 26.62
C ASP A 34 18.73 -43.26 27.91
N SER A 35 19.06 -42.42 28.90
CA SER A 35 18.35 -42.37 30.17
C SER A 35 16.89 -41.92 30.02
N VAL A 36 16.01 -42.35 30.93
CA VAL A 36 14.60 -41.92 30.96
C VAL A 36 14.50 -40.39 31.04
N LEU A 37 15.35 -39.77 31.85
CA LEU A 37 15.44 -38.31 31.98
C LEU A 37 15.83 -37.64 30.65
N ALA A 38 16.84 -38.18 29.96
CA ALA A 38 17.30 -37.68 28.68
C ALA A 38 16.20 -37.70 27.60
N LYS A 39 15.41 -38.78 27.56
CA LYS A 39 14.25 -38.93 26.65
C LYS A 39 13.08 -38.02 27.04
N LEU A 40 12.82 -37.86 28.34
CA LEU A 40 11.81 -36.92 28.85
C LEU A 40 12.14 -35.48 28.43
N LEU A 41 13.39 -35.06 28.61
CA LEU A 41 13.84 -33.71 28.23
C LEU A 41 13.74 -33.48 26.72
N GLU A 42 14.05 -34.49 25.91
CA GLU A 42 13.88 -34.41 24.45
C GLU A 42 12.41 -34.26 24.07
N GLY A 43 11.51 -35.03 24.69
CA GLY A 43 10.06 -34.88 24.49
C GLY A 43 9.54 -33.50 24.92
N LEU A 44 9.99 -32.98 26.08
CA LEU A 44 9.63 -31.63 26.53
C LEU A 44 10.17 -30.52 25.62
N SER A 45 11.28 -30.77 24.92
CA SER A 45 11.90 -29.82 24.00
C SER A 45 11.13 -29.63 22.69
N GLU A 46 10.23 -30.56 22.35
CA GLU A 46 9.36 -30.45 21.16
C GLU A 46 8.49 -29.20 21.19
N ALA A 47 7.93 -28.87 22.35
CA ALA A 47 7.12 -27.67 22.51
C ALA A 47 7.95 -26.40 22.24
N TRP A 48 9.24 -26.40 22.61
CA TRP A 48 10.13 -25.27 22.41
C TRP A 48 10.56 -25.09 20.97
N GLU A 49 10.79 -26.18 20.23
CA GLU A 49 11.00 -26.13 18.77
C GLU A 49 9.80 -25.47 18.07
N LEU A 50 8.58 -25.84 18.45
CA LEU A 50 7.37 -25.23 17.88
C LEU A 50 7.24 -23.75 18.26
N VAL A 51 7.46 -23.39 19.53
CA VAL A 51 7.36 -22.00 20.00
C VAL A 51 8.44 -21.12 19.36
N ASP A 52 9.69 -21.58 19.31
CA ASP A 52 10.81 -20.87 18.67
C ASP A 52 10.58 -20.71 17.17
N GLY A 53 10.09 -21.76 16.50
CA GLY A 53 9.70 -21.69 15.10
C GLY A 53 8.63 -20.62 14.83
N ARG A 54 7.61 -20.54 15.68
CA ARG A 54 6.55 -19.52 15.57
C ARG A 54 7.06 -18.12 15.91
N ALA A 55 7.97 -17.98 16.88
CA ALA A 55 8.60 -16.71 17.19
C ALA A 55 9.50 -16.22 16.04
N ALA A 56 10.22 -17.13 15.39
CA ALA A 56 10.99 -16.83 14.19
C ALA A 56 10.08 -16.43 13.02
N ASP A 57 8.98 -17.16 12.76
CA ASP A 57 7.98 -16.77 11.75
C ASP A 57 7.45 -15.34 11.99
N LEU A 58 7.18 -15.01 13.26
CA LEU A 58 6.71 -13.67 13.65
C LEU A 58 7.74 -12.60 13.29
N LEU A 59 9.01 -12.82 13.62
CA LEU A 59 10.08 -11.83 13.43
C LEU A 59 10.58 -11.74 11.98
N GLU A 60 10.61 -12.85 11.25
CA GLU A 60 11.13 -12.93 9.88
C GLU A 60 10.08 -12.55 8.84
N ARG A 61 8.81 -12.92 9.06
CA ARG A 61 7.74 -12.77 8.06
C ARG A 61 6.67 -11.79 8.48
N GLU A 62 6.11 -11.96 9.66
CA GLU A 62 4.92 -11.21 10.09
C GLU A 62 5.24 -9.77 10.53
N ALA A 63 6.48 -9.53 11.01
CA ALA A 63 6.96 -8.21 11.37
C ALA A 63 7.15 -7.27 10.16
N ASP A 64 7.38 -7.81 8.95
CA ASP A 64 7.43 -7.00 7.73
C ASP A 64 6.02 -6.92 7.10
N PRO A 65 5.42 -5.72 7.00
CA PRO A 65 4.10 -5.55 6.37
C PRO A 65 4.04 -6.01 4.91
N ARG A 66 5.19 -6.15 4.23
CA ARG A 66 5.28 -6.65 2.85
C ARG A 66 5.10 -8.17 2.76
N ALA A 67 5.35 -8.89 3.85
CA ALA A 67 5.33 -10.35 3.89
C ALA A 67 4.30 -10.92 4.88
N ALA A 68 3.74 -10.08 5.77
CA ALA A 68 2.76 -10.48 6.77
C ALA A 68 1.51 -11.12 6.16
N LEU A 69 1.05 -12.21 6.78
CA LEU A 69 -0.12 -12.98 6.34
C LEU A 69 -1.09 -13.17 7.50
N GLU A 70 -0.60 -13.68 8.63
CA GLU A 70 -1.43 -14.00 9.78
C GLU A 70 -1.85 -12.75 10.54
N ILE A 71 -0.92 -11.80 10.74
CA ILE A 71 -1.20 -10.56 11.47
C ILE A 71 -1.52 -9.38 10.54
N LEU A 72 -1.72 -9.63 9.25
CA LEU A 72 -2.02 -8.58 8.26
C LEU A 72 -3.24 -7.74 8.68
N GLY A 73 -4.28 -8.37 9.22
CA GLY A 73 -5.47 -7.65 9.72
C GLY A 73 -5.19 -6.75 10.93
N GLU A 74 -4.17 -7.05 11.73
CA GLU A 74 -3.77 -6.19 12.84
C GLU A 74 -2.99 -4.97 12.35
N TRP A 75 -2.09 -5.18 11.37
CA TRP A 75 -1.42 -4.08 10.68
C TRP A 75 -2.41 -3.12 10.04
N GLU A 76 -3.39 -3.65 9.30
CA GLU A 76 -4.42 -2.84 8.66
C GLU A 76 -5.20 -2.02 9.68
N ARG A 77 -5.59 -2.64 10.80
CA ARG A 77 -6.28 -1.95 11.88
C ARG A 77 -5.44 -0.81 12.45
N ALA A 78 -4.13 -1.01 12.61
CA ALA A 78 -3.22 0.01 13.12
C ALA A 78 -3.10 1.22 12.18
N PHE A 79 -3.19 1.01 10.86
CA PHE A 79 -3.09 2.08 9.84
C PHE A 79 -4.44 2.57 9.29
N GLY A 80 -5.56 2.11 9.86
CA GLY A 80 -6.91 2.53 9.48
C GLY A 80 -7.37 2.00 8.12
N LEU A 81 -6.93 0.79 7.76
CA LEU A 81 -7.38 0.04 6.59
C LEU A 81 -8.46 -0.99 6.99
N PRO A 82 -9.35 -1.41 6.06
CA PRO A 82 -9.42 -1.01 4.65
C PRO A 82 -9.84 0.46 4.46
N ASP A 83 -9.29 1.10 3.43
CA ASP A 83 -9.61 2.49 3.13
C ASP A 83 -11.08 2.60 2.71
N PRO A 84 -11.90 3.51 3.30
CA PRO A 84 -13.28 3.69 2.89
C PRO A 84 -13.45 4.06 1.42
N CYS A 85 -12.41 4.60 0.78
CA CYS A 85 -12.41 4.90 -0.66
C CYS A 85 -12.23 3.66 -1.54
N VAL A 86 -11.85 2.51 -0.98
CA VAL A 86 -11.69 1.26 -1.73
C VAL A 86 -13.02 0.51 -1.75
N THR A 87 -13.64 0.45 -2.93
CA THR A 87 -14.96 -0.17 -3.12
C THR A 87 -14.90 -1.65 -3.54
N GLN A 88 -13.71 -2.17 -3.81
CA GLN A 88 -13.49 -3.54 -4.28
C GLN A 88 -12.71 -4.36 -3.25
N ALA A 89 -12.99 -5.65 -3.17
CA ALA A 89 -12.20 -6.55 -2.33
C ALA A 89 -10.79 -6.66 -2.90
N LEU A 90 -9.80 -6.26 -2.11
CA LEU A 90 -8.38 -6.39 -2.46
C LEU A 90 -7.86 -7.78 -2.13
N THR A 91 -6.95 -8.26 -2.95
CA THR A 91 -6.24 -9.51 -2.68
C THR A 91 -5.13 -9.32 -1.66
N ILE A 92 -4.57 -10.40 -1.10
CA ILE A 92 -3.56 -10.31 -0.03
C ILE A 92 -2.36 -9.45 -0.45
N GLY A 93 -1.86 -9.63 -1.69
CA GLY A 93 -0.75 -8.83 -2.20
C GLY A 93 -1.09 -7.35 -2.36
N GLU A 94 -2.29 -7.03 -2.87
CA GLU A 94 -2.75 -5.65 -2.99
C GLU A 94 -2.98 -5.00 -1.62
N ARG A 95 -3.44 -5.77 -0.63
CA ARG A 95 -3.58 -5.32 0.77
C ARG A 95 -2.24 -4.98 1.39
N GLN A 96 -1.22 -5.84 1.21
CA GLN A 96 0.16 -5.57 1.64
C GLN A 96 0.72 -4.31 0.96
N GLN A 97 0.51 -4.15 -0.35
CA GLN A 97 0.92 -2.95 -1.08
C GLN A 97 0.22 -1.68 -0.58
N ALA A 98 -1.10 -1.74 -0.36
CA ALA A 98 -1.88 -0.63 0.17
C ALA A 98 -1.43 -0.26 1.59
N LEU A 99 -1.15 -1.24 2.44
CA LEU A 99 -0.59 -1.06 3.77
C LEU A 99 0.77 -0.37 3.70
N VAL A 100 1.70 -0.89 2.90
CA VAL A 100 3.04 -0.31 2.76
C VAL A 100 2.94 1.11 2.21
N ALA A 101 2.13 1.34 1.18
CA ALA A 101 1.89 2.66 0.63
C ALA A 101 1.35 3.62 1.71
N ARG A 102 0.41 3.18 2.54
CA ARG A 102 -0.15 3.96 3.66
C ARG A 102 0.90 4.27 4.73
N MET A 103 1.77 3.31 5.04
CA MET A 103 2.86 3.46 6.01
C MET A 103 3.94 4.43 5.52
N THR A 104 4.25 4.41 4.23
CA THR A 104 5.30 5.25 3.63
C THR A 104 4.78 6.56 3.06
N LEU A 105 3.47 6.81 3.09
CA LEU A 105 2.87 8.01 2.51
C LEU A 105 3.33 9.25 3.27
N LEU A 106 4.23 10.00 2.65
CA LEU A 106 4.54 11.36 3.06
C LEU A 106 3.53 12.28 2.39
N GLY A 107 2.67 12.91 3.19
CA GLY A 107 1.70 13.87 2.68
C GLY A 107 2.40 15.10 2.12
N GLU A 108 2.03 15.51 0.91
CA GLU A 108 2.47 16.74 0.27
C GLU A 108 1.26 17.48 -0.32
N GLN A 109 1.45 18.72 -0.74
CA GLN A 109 0.40 19.57 -1.34
C GLN A 109 0.84 20.12 -2.70
N SER A 110 1.68 19.38 -3.43
CA SER A 110 2.11 19.74 -4.77
C SER A 110 1.30 19.03 -5.85
N ARG A 111 1.25 19.62 -7.05
CA ARG A 111 0.62 18.99 -8.22
C ARG A 111 1.22 17.62 -8.52
N GLY A 112 2.55 17.48 -8.40
CA GLY A 112 3.27 16.23 -8.65
C GLY A 112 2.82 15.10 -7.71
N PHE A 113 2.57 15.42 -6.44
CA PHE A 113 2.04 14.47 -5.47
C PHE A 113 0.67 13.92 -5.88
N PHE A 114 -0.28 14.79 -6.24
CA PHE A 114 -1.60 14.35 -6.70
C PHE A 114 -1.55 13.53 -8.00
N LEU A 115 -0.66 13.91 -8.94
CA LEU A 115 -0.42 13.11 -10.13
C LEU A 115 0.12 11.71 -9.79
N SER A 116 1.04 11.60 -8.83
CA SER A 116 1.59 10.30 -8.41
C SER A 116 0.55 9.39 -7.74
N ILE A 117 -0.38 9.97 -6.98
CA ILE A 117 -1.50 9.22 -6.37
C ILE A 117 -2.44 8.69 -7.45
N ALA A 118 -2.77 9.53 -8.44
CA ALA A 118 -3.63 9.11 -9.54
C ALA A 118 -2.99 7.99 -10.37
N ASP A 119 -1.69 8.09 -10.65
CA ASP A 119 -0.94 7.04 -11.36
C ASP A 119 -0.90 5.73 -10.58
N ALA A 120 -0.68 5.78 -9.26
CA ALA A 120 -0.73 4.59 -8.39
C ALA A 120 -2.11 3.91 -8.37
N LEU A 121 -3.19 4.68 -8.56
CA LEU A 121 -4.55 4.17 -8.72
C LEU A 121 -4.87 3.72 -10.17
N GLY A 122 -3.95 3.96 -11.11
CA GLY A 122 -4.09 3.60 -12.52
C GLY A 122 -4.85 4.63 -13.37
N TYR A 123 -4.93 5.89 -12.93
CA TYR A 123 -5.59 6.98 -13.64
C TYR A 123 -4.58 7.94 -14.26
N GLN A 124 -4.76 8.24 -15.55
CA GLN A 124 -4.12 9.38 -16.18
C GLN A 124 -5.01 10.60 -16.01
N ILE A 125 -4.49 11.62 -15.32
CA ILE A 125 -5.23 12.85 -15.05
C ILE A 125 -4.43 14.09 -15.46
N GLU A 126 -5.16 15.17 -15.71
CA GLU A 126 -4.63 16.52 -15.89
C GLU A 126 -5.22 17.41 -14.79
N ILE A 127 -4.37 18.16 -14.08
CA ILE A 127 -4.80 19.08 -13.01
C ILE A 127 -4.69 20.51 -13.54
N ARG A 128 -5.82 21.23 -13.51
CA ARG A 128 -5.89 22.65 -13.83
C ARG A 128 -6.14 23.46 -12.58
N GLU A 129 -5.22 24.37 -12.32
CA GLU A 129 -5.34 25.37 -11.26
C GLU A 129 -5.67 26.72 -11.89
N TYR A 130 -6.26 27.61 -11.11
CA TYR A 130 -6.73 28.89 -11.63
C TYR A 130 -6.25 30.07 -10.78
N SER A 131 -6.10 31.24 -11.42
CA SER A 131 -5.81 32.49 -10.72
C SER A 131 -6.64 33.65 -11.29
N PRO A 132 -7.02 34.62 -10.44
CA PRO A 132 -7.47 35.92 -10.94
C PRO A 132 -6.40 36.61 -11.78
N PHE A 133 -6.85 37.52 -12.64
CA PHE A 133 -5.99 38.50 -13.26
C PHE A 133 -5.33 39.39 -12.20
N MET A 134 -4.01 39.51 -12.23
CA MET A 134 -3.24 40.32 -11.28
C MET A 134 -2.46 41.40 -12.03
N VAL A 135 -2.78 42.67 -11.79
CA VAL A 135 -2.05 43.79 -12.39
C VAL A 135 -0.58 43.73 -12.00
N GLY A 136 0.31 43.78 -12.99
CA GLY A 136 1.77 43.67 -12.79
C GLY A 136 2.33 42.25 -12.86
N ALA A 137 1.47 41.22 -12.88
CA ALA A 137 1.86 39.83 -13.13
C ALA A 137 1.20 39.25 -14.40
N SER A 138 -0.04 39.65 -14.69
CA SER A 138 -0.80 39.26 -15.87
C SER A 138 -0.74 40.35 -16.95
N GLN A 139 -0.70 39.94 -18.22
CA GLN A 139 -0.68 40.85 -19.38
C GLN A 139 -1.94 40.65 -20.25
N VAL A 140 -2.52 41.76 -20.72
CA VAL A 140 -3.66 41.71 -21.65
C VAL A 140 -3.16 41.37 -23.05
N GLY A 141 -3.81 40.42 -23.72
CA GLY A 141 -3.46 39.99 -25.08
C GLY A 141 -2.34 38.96 -25.14
N ASP A 142 -1.82 38.51 -24.00
CA ASP A 142 -0.94 37.35 -23.95
C ASP A 142 -1.77 36.07 -24.08
N THR A 143 -1.65 35.41 -25.23
CA THR A 143 -2.31 34.12 -25.52
C THR A 143 -1.34 32.95 -25.42
N GLN A 144 -0.13 33.17 -24.90
CA GLN A 144 0.83 32.08 -24.79
C GLN A 144 0.33 31.08 -23.74
N PRO A 145 0.34 29.77 -24.03
CA PRO A 145 0.04 28.74 -23.02
C PRO A 145 1.17 28.63 -21.99
N THR A 146 2.31 29.27 -22.28
CA THR A 146 3.52 29.30 -21.47
C THR A 146 3.84 30.74 -21.07
N GLY A 147 4.30 30.97 -19.85
CA GLY A 147 4.79 32.25 -19.39
C GLY A 147 5.98 32.76 -20.20
N ALA A 148 6.39 34.01 -19.93
CA ALA A 148 7.38 34.75 -20.73
C ALA A 148 8.74 34.05 -20.96
N ALA A 149 9.07 33.00 -20.20
CA ALA A 149 10.28 32.19 -20.34
C ALA A 149 10.06 30.83 -21.03
N GLY A 150 8.86 30.55 -21.56
CA GLY A 150 8.51 29.26 -22.19
C GLY A 150 8.03 28.18 -21.23
N GLU A 151 7.96 28.47 -19.93
CA GLU A 151 7.41 27.57 -18.91
C GLU A 151 5.87 27.58 -18.95
N PRO A 152 5.17 26.43 -18.92
CA PRO A 152 3.70 26.43 -18.85
C PRO A 152 3.23 27.23 -17.63
N PHE A 153 2.22 28.09 -17.81
CA PHE A 153 1.63 28.77 -16.68
C PHE A 153 1.17 27.73 -15.65
N THR A 154 1.52 27.94 -14.38
CA THR A 154 1.08 27.04 -13.31
C THR A 154 -0.44 27.08 -13.13
N TRP A 155 -1.09 28.17 -13.56
CA TRP A 155 -2.52 28.41 -13.43
C TRP A 155 -3.12 29.08 -14.68
N GLU A 156 -4.40 28.83 -14.94
CA GLU A 156 -5.20 29.50 -15.98
C GLU A 156 -5.92 30.74 -15.41
N LEU A 157 -6.20 31.75 -16.25
CA LEU A 157 -6.94 32.95 -15.84
C LEU A 157 -8.44 32.67 -15.69
N GLY A 158 -9.07 33.23 -14.67
CA GLY A 158 -10.53 33.39 -14.65
C GLY A 158 -11.06 34.18 -13.44
N ALA A 159 -12.29 33.88 -13.02
CA ALA A 159 -13.03 34.65 -12.02
C ALA A 159 -12.35 34.71 -10.64
N PRO A 160 -12.44 35.81 -9.86
CA PRO A 160 -11.67 35.99 -8.63
C PRO A 160 -11.85 34.91 -7.55
N GLU A 161 -13.03 34.29 -7.51
CA GLU A 161 -13.40 33.25 -6.55
C GLU A 161 -12.70 31.91 -6.82
N MET A 162 -12.10 31.73 -7.99
CA MET A 162 -11.59 30.44 -8.46
C MET A 162 -10.20 30.06 -7.93
N ARG A 163 -9.53 30.92 -7.15
CA ARG A 163 -8.20 30.61 -6.57
C ARG A 163 -8.22 29.37 -5.68
N PHE A 164 -9.38 29.04 -5.14
CA PHE A 164 -9.58 27.87 -4.28
C PHE A 164 -10.13 26.67 -5.04
N TYR A 165 -10.39 26.79 -6.33
CA TYR A 165 -10.93 25.71 -7.14
C TYR A 165 -9.84 25.16 -8.04
N TRP A 166 -9.85 23.84 -8.22
CA TRP A 166 -9.01 23.18 -9.21
C TRP A 166 -9.81 22.07 -9.87
N THR A 167 -9.56 21.91 -11.17
CA THR A 167 -10.28 20.94 -12.00
C THR A 167 -9.35 19.76 -12.27
N VAL A 168 -9.78 18.57 -11.88
CA VAL A 168 -9.13 17.31 -12.22
C VAL A 168 -9.84 16.73 -13.43
N ARG A 169 -9.15 16.72 -14.57
CA ARG A 169 -9.64 16.09 -15.78
C ARG A 169 -9.15 14.64 -15.83
N VAL A 170 -10.08 13.70 -15.92
CA VAL A 170 -9.75 12.27 -16.06
C VAL A 170 -9.59 11.96 -17.55
N GLY A 171 -8.40 11.49 -17.95
CA GLY A 171 -8.05 11.31 -19.36
C GLY A 171 -8.64 10.07 -20.01
N ALA A 172 -8.84 8.99 -19.25
CA ALA A 172 -9.34 7.72 -19.77
C ALA A 172 -10.28 7.04 -18.77
N THR A 173 -11.28 6.32 -19.29
CA THR A 173 -12.13 5.46 -18.46
C THR A 173 -11.34 4.25 -17.98
N ARG A 174 -11.38 3.95 -16.68
CA ARG A 174 -10.77 2.73 -16.14
C ARG A 174 -11.58 1.51 -16.57
N LEU A 175 -10.91 0.58 -17.25
CA LEU A 175 -11.45 -0.73 -17.60
C LEU A 175 -10.84 -1.77 -16.66
N THR A 176 -11.67 -2.41 -15.84
CA THR A 176 -11.22 -3.52 -14.98
C THR A 176 -11.77 -4.82 -15.55
N TRP A 177 -10.87 -5.62 -16.12
CA TRP A 177 -11.18 -6.92 -16.68
C TRP A 177 -11.23 -8.00 -15.61
N PHE A 178 -12.20 -8.89 -15.72
CA PHE A 178 -12.22 -10.11 -14.93
C PHE A 178 -11.00 -10.98 -15.22
N ARG A 179 -10.33 -11.48 -14.18
CA ARG A 179 -9.20 -12.42 -14.28
C ARG A 179 -9.42 -13.61 -13.36
N LEU A 180 -8.93 -14.77 -13.78
CA LEU A 180 -8.85 -15.99 -12.97
C LEU A 180 -7.45 -16.08 -12.33
N GLY A 181 -7.36 -16.45 -11.05
CA GLY A 181 -6.08 -16.63 -10.32
C GLY A 181 -5.99 -15.78 -9.05
N GLY A 182 -4.83 -15.83 -8.37
CA GLY A 182 -4.57 -15.00 -7.18
C GLY A 182 -4.52 -13.53 -7.60
N GLY A 183 -5.44 -12.71 -7.10
CA GLY A 183 -5.66 -11.35 -7.65
C GLY A 183 -6.99 -11.18 -8.39
N GLY A 184 -7.64 -12.29 -8.76
CA GLY A 184 -8.74 -12.31 -9.73
C GLY A 184 -10.14 -12.15 -9.16
N GLY A 185 -11.12 -12.03 -10.06
CA GLY A 185 -12.54 -11.94 -9.73
C GLY A 185 -13.17 -13.32 -9.44
N GLN A 186 -14.29 -13.31 -8.73
CA GLN A 186 -15.11 -14.48 -8.44
C GLN A 186 -16.13 -14.75 -9.55
N VAL A 187 -16.10 -15.97 -10.11
CA VAL A 187 -17.05 -16.41 -11.15
C VAL A 187 -18.48 -16.38 -10.61
N GLY A 188 -19.40 -15.78 -11.36
CA GLY A 188 -20.82 -15.66 -11.01
C GLY A 188 -21.16 -14.49 -10.07
N VAL A 189 -20.15 -13.74 -9.60
CA VAL A 189 -20.32 -12.53 -8.79
C VAL A 189 -19.78 -11.30 -9.53
N ASP A 190 -18.54 -11.38 -10.01
CA ASP A 190 -17.90 -10.27 -10.71
C ASP A 190 -18.23 -10.30 -12.21
N PRO A 191 -18.58 -9.15 -12.82
CA PRO A 191 -18.83 -9.07 -14.26
C PRO A 191 -17.52 -9.17 -15.06
N HIS A 192 -17.62 -9.61 -16.33
CA HIS A 192 -16.46 -9.76 -17.23
C HIS A 192 -15.66 -8.47 -17.45
N LEU A 193 -16.34 -7.32 -17.44
CA LEU A 193 -15.76 -5.99 -17.54
C LEU A 193 -16.52 -5.04 -16.61
N ARG A 194 -15.78 -4.29 -15.78
CA ARG A 194 -16.32 -3.14 -15.04
C ARG A 194 -15.88 -1.84 -15.70
N ILE A 195 -16.85 -0.98 -15.95
CA ILE A 195 -16.66 0.42 -16.34
C ILE A 195 -17.29 1.23 -15.22
N SER A 196 -16.49 2.02 -14.51
CA SER A 196 -16.99 2.89 -13.44
C SER A 196 -16.41 4.29 -13.58
N THR A 197 -17.13 5.26 -13.03
CA THR A 197 -16.52 6.55 -12.69
C THR A 197 -15.40 6.34 -11.68
N ALA A 198 -14.49 7.30 -11.57
CA ALA A 198 -13.31 7.20 -10.71
C ALA A 198 -13.68 7.53 -9.25
N ILE A 199 -14.59 6.74 -8.67
CA ILE A 199 -15.15 6.98 -7.32
C ILE A 199 -14.06 6.89 -6.26
N ASP A 200 -13.12 5.96 -6.42
CA ASP A 200 -11.94 5.81 -5.58
C ASP A 200 -11.02 7.03 -5.67
N LEU A 201 -10.71 7.50 -6.89
CA LEU A 201 -9.95 8.72 -7.12
C LEU A 201 -10.62 9.93 -6.48
N GLU A 202 -11.92 10.13 -6.72
CA GLU A 202 -12.70 11.24 -6.17
C GLU A 202 -12.66 11.25 -4.64
N CYS A 203 -12.84 10.09 -4.02
CA CYS A 203 -12.82 9.94 -2.58
C CYS A 203 -11.44 10.28 -1.99
N VAL A 204 -10.36 9.76 -2.60
CA VAL A 204 -8.99 10.03 -2.14
C VAL A 204 -8.64 11.50 -2.28
N PHE A 205 -8.95 12.11 -3.43
CA PHE A 205 -8.67 13.53 -3.68
C PHE A 205 -9.47 14.43 -2.74
N ARG A 206 -10.76 14.17 -2.52
CA ARG A 206 -11.57 14.92 -1.55
C ARG A 206 -11.06 14.80 -0.12
N ARG A 207 -10.42 13.68 0.24
CA ARG A 207 -9.81 13.49 1.56
C ARG A 207 -8.46 14.20 1.70
N LEU A 208 -7.66 14.25 0.63
CA LEU A 208 -6.30 14.81 0.67
C LEU A 208 -6.23 16.29 0.29
N LYS A 209 -7.27 16.84 -0.35
CA LYS A 209 -7.33 18.26 -0.72
C LYS A 209 -7.09 19.15 0.50
N PRO A 210 -6.40 20.29 0.35
CA PRO A 210 -6.39 21.32 1.37
C PRO A 210 -7.82 21.69 1.80
N ALA A 211 -8.03 21.91 3.09
CA ALA A 211 -9.37 22.19 3.63
C ALA A 211 -10.07 23.38 2.97
N HIS A 212 -9.29 24.35 2.47
CA HIS A 212 -9.80 25.58 1.86
C HIS A 212 -9.99 25.51 0.34
N THR A 213 -9.63 24.41 -0.32
CA THR A 213 -9.80 24.26 -1.77
C THR A 213 -10.96 23.32 -2.10
N GLU A 214 -11.58 23.48 -3.27
CA GLU A 214 -12.61 22.60 -3.79
C GLU A 214 -12.16 21.96 -5.11
N VAL A 215 -12.40 20.65 -5.23
CA VAL A 215 -11.98 19.85 -6.40
C VAL A 215 -13.19 19.58 -7.28
N ILE A 216 -13.08 19.97 -8.54
CA ILE A 216 -14.08 19.67 -9.56
C ILE A 216 -13.54 18.56 -10.45
N PHE A 217 -14.28 17.47 -10.59
CA PHE A 217 -13.89 16.37 -11.48
C PHE A 217 -14.57 16.55 -12.84
N SER A 218 -13.75 16.67 -13.88
CA SER A 218 -14.20 16.72 -15.27
C SER A 218 -13.92 15.39 -15.95
N TYR A 219 -14.95 14.83 -16.55
CA TYR A 219 -14.89 13.62 -17.37
C TYR A 219 -15.06 13.96 -18.86
N ASP A 220 -14.73 15.19 -19.25
CA ASP A 220 -14.84 15.64 -20.64
C ASP A 220 -13.69 15.11 -21.51
N GLY A 221 -14.04 14.66 -22.71
CA GLY A 221 -13.12 14.10 -23.70
C GLY A 221 -12.43 12.82 -23.23
N LEU A 222 -13.12 11.98 -22.45
CA LEU A 222 -12.62 10.68 -22.04
C LEU A 222 -12.17 9.87 -23.26
N GLY A 223 -10.86 9.58 -23.32
CA GLY A 223 -10.34 8.62 -24.28
C GLY A 223 -10.90 7.25 -23.96
N ILE A 224 -11.31 6.50 -24.98
CA ILE A 224 -11.57 5.07 -24.84
C ILE A 224 -10.20 4.40 -24.93
N PRO A 225 -9.62 3.91 -23.81
CA PRO A 225 -8.39 3.13 -23.90
C PRO A 225 -8.65 1.91 -24.79
N ASN A 226 -7.61 1.39 -25.45
CA ASN A 226 -7.75 0.25 -26.35
C ASN A 226 -8.57 -0.85 -25.63
N PRO A 227 -9.77 -1.21 -26.14
CA PRO A 227 -10.64 -2.16 -25.47
C PRO A 227 -10.01 -3.56 -25.39
N MET A 228 -8.91 -3.82 -26.11
CA MET A 228 -8.13 -5.04 -26.05
C MET A 228 -6.83 -4.91 -25.24
N ALA A 229 -6.53 -3.75 -24.64
CA ALA A 229 -5.37 -3.59 -23.77
C ALA A 229 -5.64 -4.31 -22.43
N GLY A 230 -5.31 -5.60 -22.39
CA GLY A 230 -5.47 -6.45 -21.20
C GLY A 230 -6.29 -7.71 -21.40
N THR A 231 -6.85 -7.93 -22.60
CA THR A 231 -7.27 -9.26 -23.06
C THR A 231 -6.02 -10.06 -23.42
N PRO A 232 -5.89 -11.34 -23.01
CA PRO A 232 -4.79 -12.20 -23.42
C PRO A 232 -4.76 -12.45 -24.94
#